data_AF-N8VA00-F1
#
_entry.id   AF-N8VA00-F1
#
_cell.length_a   1.000
_cell.length_b   1.000
_cell.length_c   1.000
_cell.angle_alpha   90.00
_cell.angle_beta   90.00
_cell.angle_gamma   90.00
#
_symmetry.space_group_name_H-M   'P 1'
#
loop_
_entity.id
_entity.type
_entity.pdbx_description
1 polymer ?
#
loop_
_entity_poly.entity_id
_entity_poly.type
_entity_poly.pdbx_seq_one_letter_code
_entity_poly.pdbx_strand_id
1 'polypeptide(L)'
;MANFKVRVLDIALNQINELTDITASYEQHKVGRTISGFSFSFKPKQPVDAITHNKPKKLTDKQIQFFANKLAHHDPFASKKAAVGESYADLEKRLLIELQDVGLSESMLGFSKS
;
A
#
# COMPACT_ATOMS: atom_id res chain seq x y z
N MET A 1 28.88 32.03 2.36
CA MET A 1 28.25 30.69 2.33
C MET A 1 28.58 29.75 3.49
N ALA A 2 29.61 30.03 4.32
CA ALA A 2 29.99 29.13 5.42
C ALA A 2 28.87 29.00 6.49
N ASN A 3 28.27 30.12 6.92
CA ASN A 3 27.23 30.11 7.96
C ASN A 3 25.97 29.34 7.56
N PHE A 4 25.55 29.43 6.29
CA PHE A 4 24.37 28.72 5.81
C PHE A 4 24.56 27.20 5.84
N LYS A 5 25.76 26.70 5.49
CA LYS A 5 26.05 25.27 5.59
C LYS A 5 25.96 24.79 7.03
N VAL A 6 26.73 25.42 7.92
CA VAL A 6 26.88 24.97 9.31
C VAL A 6 25.59 25.10 10.09
N ARG A 7 24.85 26.20 9.91
CA ARG A 7 23.68 26.51 10.74
C ARG A 7 22.36 26.04 10.16
N VAL A 8 22.33 25.61 8.89
CA VAL A 8 21.09 25.20 8.23
C VAL A 8 21.25 23.81 7.64
N LEU A 9 22.15 23.63 6.66
CA LEU A 9 22.25 22.35 5.96
C LEU A 9 22.73 21.21 6.88
N ASP A 10 23.79 21.43 7.64
CA ASP A 10 24.37 20.38 8.48
C ASP A 10 23.45 20.03 9.66
N ILE A 11 22.80 21.03 10.26
CA ILE A 11 21.81 20.82 11.33
C ILE A 11 20.61 20.02 10.80
N ALA A 12 20.03 20.44 9.68
CA ALA A 12 18.88 19.76 9.09
C ALA A 12 19.23 18.33 8.65
N LEU A 13 20.41 18.12 8.07
CA LEU A 13 20.87 16.80 7.64
C LEU A 13 20.99 15.85 8.83
N ASN A 14 21.56 16.32 9.94
CA ASN A 14 21.68 15.52 11.17
C ASN A 14 20.29 15.20 11.75
N GLN A 15 19.39 16.18 11.84
CA GLN A 15 18.04 15.96 12.32
C GLN A 15 17.28 14.92 11.49
N ILE A 16 17.36 14.99 10.15
CA ILE A 16 16.74 14.00 9.26
C ILE A 16 17.38 12.63 9.50
N ASN A 17 18.71 12.55 9.53
CA ASN A 17 19.44 11.31 9.71
C ASN A 17 19.28 10.69 11.10
N GLU A 18 18.89 11.43 12.12
CA GLU A 18 18.68 10.92 13.48
C GLU A 18 17.20 10.58 13.73
N LEU A 19 16.29 11.47 13.35
CA LEU A 19 14.89 11.43 13.80
C LEU A 19 13.92 10.79 12.81
N THR A 20 14.38 10.41 11.61
CA THR A 20 13.51 9.85 10.56
C THR A 20 14.02 8.51 10.06
N ASP A 21 13.18 7.78 9.31
CA ASP A 21 13.53 6.48 8.72
C ASP A 21 14.33 6.61 7.41
N ILE A 22 14.76 7.81 7.06
CA ILE A 22 15.57 8.09 5.87
C ILE A 22 16.95 8.59 6.25
N THR A 23 17.91 8.32 5.37
CA THR A 23 19.23 8.92 5.36
C THR A 23 19.31 9.90 4.21
N ALA A 24 19.69 11.13 4.50
CA ALA A 24 19.91 12.20 3.55
C ALA A 24 21.41 12.54 3.50
N SER A 25 21.91 12.81 2.30
CA SER A 25 23.24 13.39 2.05
C SER A 25 23.13 14.50 1.01
N TYR A 26 24.10 15.40 1.00
CA TYR A 26 24.17 16.44 -0.02
C TYR A 26 25.57 16.57 -0.61
N GLU A 27 25.63 16.89 -1.89
CA GLU A 27 26.85 17.25 -2.61
C GLU A 27 26.78 18.73 -3.01
N GLN A 28 27.91 19.43 -2.90
CA GLN A 28 28.01 20.82 -3.31
C GLN A 28 28.68 20.95 -4.66
N HIS A 29 28.02 21.64 -5.59
CA HIS A 29 28.59 22.02 -6.87
C HIS A 29 29.12 23.45 -6.83
N LYS A 30 30.33 23.65 -7.36
CA LYS A 30 31.00 24.95 -7.46
C LYS A 30 31.39 25.23 -8.90
N VAL A 31 31.31 26.49 -9.28
CA VAL A 31 31.89 27.02 -10.51
C VAL A 31 32.87 28.10 -10.10
N GLY A 32 34.16 27.82 -10.25
CA GLY A 32 35.23 28.67 -9.72
C GLY A 32 35.13 28.84 -8.19
N ARG A 33 35.04 30.09 -7.73
CA ARG A 33 34.96 30.44 -6.29
C ARG A 33 33.53 30.47 -5.75
N THR A 34 32.53 30.32 -6.63
CA THR A 34 31.11 30.45 -6.29
C THR A 34 30.45 29.10 -6.23
N ILE A 35 29.53 28.93 -5.28
CA ILE A 35 28.70 27.73 -5.17
C ILE A 35 27.53 27.90 -6.12
N SER A 36 27.40 27.01 -7.10
CA SER A 36 26.34 27.05 -8.11
C SER A 36 25.08 26.31 -7.67
N GLY A 37 25.22 25.28 -6.84
CA GLY A 37 24.06 24.51 -6.36
C GLY A 37 24.43 23.35 -5.44
N PHE A 38 23.39 22.61 -5.07
CA PHE A 38 23.48 21.42 -4.23
C PHE A 38 22.63 20.30 -4.82
N SER A 39 23.15 19.08 -4.74
CA SER A 39 22.41 17.86 -5.07
C SER A 39 22.13 17.10 -3.79
N PHE A 40 20.88 16.69 -3.57
CA PHE A 40 20.48 15.93 -2.39
C PHE A 40 20.17 14.49 -2.78
N SER A 41 20.61 13.54 -1.96
CA SER A 41 20.32 12.12 -2.12
C SER A 41 19.66 11.58 -0.86
N PHE A 42 18.63 10.76 -1.04
CA PHE A 42 17.87 10.17 0.06
C PHE A 42 17.83 8.66 -0.10
N LYS A 43 18.07 7.92 0.98
CA LYS A 43 17.97 6.47 1.04
C LYS A 43 17.20 6.05 2.29
N PRO A 44 16.22 5.14 2.19
CA PRO A 44 15.55 4.62 3.37
C PRO A 44 16.54 3.80 4.23
N LYS A 45 16.50 3.97 5.56
CA LYS A 45 17.37 3.27 6.52
C LYS A 45 17.06 1.78 6.60
N GLN A 46 15.80 1.43 6.41
CA GLN A 46 15.36 0.05 6.30
C GLN A 46 14.88 -0.20 4.87
N PRO A 47 15.18 -1.36 4.27
CA PRO A 47 14.52 -1.75 3.04
C PRO A 47 13.00 -1.71 3.28
N VAL A 48 12.27 -1.18 2.31
CA VAL A 48 10.80 -1.01 2.31
C VAL A 48 10.00 -2.32 2.51
N ASP A 49 10.68 -3.44 2.76
CA ASP A 49 10.10 -4.75 3.03
C ASP A 49 9.49 -4.90 4.44
N ALA A 50 9.65 -3.91 5.33
CA ALA A 50 9.05 -3.95 6.68
C ALA A 50 7.68 -3.25 6.81
N ILE A 51 7.25 -2.49 5.79
CA ILE A 51 5.83 -2.09 5.67
C ILE A 51 5.17 -3.07 4.72
N THR A 52 5.08 -4.32 5.16
CA THR A 52 4.22 -5.33 4.53
C THR A 52 2.76 -4.98 4.78
N HIS A 53 2.27 -3.92 4.13
CA HIS A 53 0.91 -3.97 3.62
C HIS A 53 0.91 -5.04 2.52
N ASN A 54 0.13 -6.10 2.74
CA ASN A 54 -0.09 -7.27 1.86
C ASN A 54 0.67 -8.56 2.18
N LYS A 55 0.66 -9.00 3.45
CA LYS A 55 0.08 -10.34 3.62
C LYS A 55 -1.43 -10.15 3.59
N PRO A 56 -2.20 -10.81 2.71
CA PRO A 56 -3.65 -10.74 2.78
C PRO A 56 -4.05 -11.18 4.18
N LYS A 57 -4.51 -10.23 5.02
CA LYS A 57 -5.07 -10.57 6.32
C LYS A 57 -6.28 -11.43 6.01
N LYS A 58 -6.25 -12.69 6.45
CA LYS A 58 -7.43 -13.55 6.39
C LYS A 58 -8.55 -12.80 7.08
N LEU A 59 -9.64 -12.58 6.34
CA LEU A 59 -10.84 -11.96 6.90
C LEU A 59 -11.32 -12.86 8.04
N THR A 60 -11.77 -12.25 9.14
CA THR A 60 -12.43 -12.99 10.22
C THR A 60 -13.77 -13.54 9.71
N ASP A 61 -14.25 -14.64 10.28
CA ASP A 61 -15.52 -15.28 9.84
C ASP A 61 -16.70 -14.29 9.85
N LYS A 62 -16.73 -13.35 10.80
CA LYS A 62 -17.74 -12.28 10.87
C LYS A 62 -17.64 -11.30 9.70
N GLN A 63 -16.42 -10.96 9.28
CA GLN A 63 -16.21 -10.10 8.12
C GLN A 63 -16.61 -10.82 6.84
N ILE A 64 -16.28 -12.12 6.72
CA ILE A 64 -16.67 -12.95 5.59
C ILE A 64 -18.19 -13.05 5.47
N GLN A 65 -18.89 -13.30 6.58
CA GLN A 65 -20.35 -13.31 6.62
C GLN A 65 -20.95 -11.96 6.20
N PHE A 66 -20.39 -10.85 6.70
CA PHE A 66 -20.83 -9.51 6.33
C PHE A 66 -20.70 -9.25 4.83
N PHE A 67 -19.56 -9.62 4.23
CA PHE A 67 -19.34 -9.46 2.79
C PHE A 67 -20.20 -10.41 1.96
N ALA A 68 -20.36 -11.67 2.36
CA ALA A 68 -21.23 -12.63 1.69
C ALA A 68 -22.67 -12.13 1.61
N ASN A 69 -23.21 -11.63 2.74
CA ASN A 69 -24.55 -11.06 2.78
C ASN A 69 -24.68 -9.81 1.89
N LYS A 70 -23.69 -8.90 1.95
CA LYS A 70 -23.66 -7.69 1.11
C LYS A 70 -23.59 -8.01 -0.38
N LEU A 71 -22.77 -8.97 -0.78
CA LEU A 71 -22.58 -9.38 -2.17
C LEU A 71 -23.81 -10.10 -2.71
N ALA A 72 -24.44 -10.96 -1.91
CA ALA A 72 -25.67 -11.63 -2.30
C ALA A 72 -26.77 -10.61 -2.63
N HIS A 73 -26.92 -9.54 -1.84
CA HIS A 73 -27.95 -8.52 -2.05
C HIS A 73 -27.52 -7.37 -2.97
N HIS A 74 -26.34 -7.45 -3.60
CA HIS A 74 -25.87 -6.43 -4.52
C HIS A 74 -26.25 -6.82 -5.96
N ASP A 75 -27.33 -6.25 -6.49
CA ASP A 75 -27.91 -6.65 -7.79
C ASP A 75 -26.90 -6.75 -8.95
N PRO A 76 -25.96 -5.80 -9.14
CA PRO A 76 -24.97 -5.90 -10.22
C PRO A 76 -24.00 -7.08 -10.07
N PHE A 77 -23.78 -7.54 -8.84
CA PHE A 77 -22.91 -8.67 -8.54
C PHE A 77 -23.71 -9.98 -8.56
N ALA A 78 -24.84 -10.01 -7.86
CA ALA A 78 -25.75 -11.15 -7.80
C ALA A 78 -26.23 -11.55 -9.19
N SER A 79 -26.60 -10.60 -10.05
CA SER A 79 -27.01 -10.90 -11.43
C SER A 79 -25.92 -11.59 -12.27
N LYS A 80 -24.63 -11.39 -11.94
CA LYS A 80 -23.51 -12.00 -12.67
C LYS A 80 -23.04 -13.32 -12.05
N LYS A 81 -23.26 -13.49 -10.75
CA LYS A 81 -22.72 -14.61 -9.97
C LYS A 81 -23.77 -15.62 -9.56
N ALA A 82 -25.04 -15.23 -9.42
CA ALA A 82 -26.13 -16.15 -9.09
C ALA A 82 -26.35 -17.16 -10.22
N ALA A 83 -26.61 -18.41 -9.85
CA ALA A 83 -27.11 -19.41 -10.79
C ALA A 83 -28.57 -19.12 -11.17
N VAL A 84 -29.01 -19.67 -12.29
CA VAL A 84 -30.39 -19.48 -12.78
C VAL A 84 -31.38 -20.01 -11.75
N GLY A 85 -32.23 -19.13 -11.22
CA GLY A 85 -33.23 -19.46 -10.19
C GLY A 85 -32.69 -19.61 -8.78
N GLU A 86 -31.43 -19.23 -8.52
CA GLU A 86 -30.83 -19.26 -7.18
C GLU A 86 -31.40 -18.16 -6.28
N SER A 87 -31.73 -18.51 -5.05
CA SER A 87 -32.20 -17.53 -4.06
C SER A 87 -31.03 -16.75 -3.48
N TYR A 88 -31.30 -15.55 -2.96
CA TYR A 88 -30.28 -14.73 -2.27
C TYR A 88 -29.62 -15.47 -1.10
N ALA A 89 -30.38 -16.28 -0.36
CA ALA A 89 -29.87 -17.05 0.77
C ALA A 89 -28.92 -18.18 0.34
N ASP A 90 -29.14 -18.77 -0.84
CA ASP A 90 -28.29 -19.83 -1.36
C ASP A 90 -26.99 -19.27 -1.94
N LEU A 91 -27.07 -18.12 -2.62
CA LEU A 91 -25.90 -17.37 -3.08
C LEU A 91 -25.01 -16.93 -1.90
N GLU A 92 -25.59 -16.45 -0.81
CA GLU A 92 -24.85 -16.05 0.39
C GLU A 92 -24.04 -17.20 1.00
N LYS A 93 -24.64 -18.40 1.14
CA LYS A 93 -23.95 -19.58 1.67
C LYS A 93 -22.76 -19.99 0.79
N ARG A 94 -22.93 -19.90 -0.53
CA ARG A 94 -21.86 -20.22 -1.48
C ARG A 94 -20.72 -19.20 -1.39
N LEU A 95 -21.06 -17.91 -1.31
CA LEU A 95 -20.08 -16.83 -1.14
C LEU A 95 -19.32 -16.94 0.18
N LEU A 96 -19.95 -17.42 1.25
CA LEU A 96 -19.28 -17.64 2.54
C LEU A 96 -18.15 -18.67 2.39
N ILE A 97 -18.41 -19.78 1.68
CA ILE A 97 -17.40 -20.81 1.41
C ILE A 97 -16.31 -20.26 0.47
N GLU A 98 -16.71 -19.56 -0.60
CA GLU A 98 -15.78 -18.97 -1.58
C GLU A 98 -14.85 -17.93 -0.94
N LEU A 99 -15.37 -17.04 -0.10
CA LEU A 99 -14.60 -16.02 0.60
C LEU A 99 -13.71 -16.57 1.73
N GLN A 100 -14.07 -17.72 2.32
CA GLN A 100 -13.23 -18.43 3.29
C GLN A 100 -12.01 -19.08 2.60
N ASP A 101 -12.18 -19.55 1.36
CA ASP A 101 -11.16 -20.25 0.58
C ASP A 101 -10.21 -19.29 -0.18
N VAL A 102 -10.59 -18.01 -0.34
CA VAL A 102 -9.81 -16.90 -0.95
C VAL A 102 -8.54 -16.50 -0.16
N GLY A 103 -8.02 -17.41 0.67
CA GLY A 103 -6.63 -17.40 1.11
C GLY A 103 -5.61 -17.74 0.01
N LEU A 104 -6.02 -18.18 -1.19
CA LEU A 104 -5.14 -18.42 -2.35
C LEU A 104 -5.85 -18.22 -3.70
N SER A 105 -5.15 -17.52 -4.60
CA SER A 105 -5.27 -17.50 -6.07
C SER A 105 -6.26 -16.53 -6.76
N GLU A 106 -5.70 -15.43 -7.26
CA GLU A 106 -5.77 -14.81 -8.61
C GLU A 106 -7.03 -14.88 -9.52
N SER A 107 -8.04 -15.72 -9.27
CA SER A 107 -9.18 -15.92 -10.18
C SER A 107 -10.21 -14.77 -10.15
N MET A 108 -10.31 -14.03 -9.04
CA MET A 108 -11.28 -12.92 -8.89
C MET A 108 -10.76 -11.58 -9.44
N LEU A 109 -9.46 -11.42 -9.64
CA LEU A 109 -8.85 -10.20 -10.22
C LEU A 109 -8.95 -10.14 -11.74
N GLY A 110 -9.29 -11.24 -12.42
CA GLY A 110 -9.48 -11.29 -13.87
C GLY A 110 -10.74 -10.58 -14.38
N PHE A 111 -11.70 -10.24 -13.51
CA PHE A 111 -12.97 -9.62 -13.92
C PHE A 111 -12.98 -8.09 -13.89
N SER A 112 -11.89 -7.43 -13.46
CA SER A 112 -11.78 -5.96 -13.46
C SER A 112 -11.03 -5.39 -14.67
N LYS A 113 -10.51 -6.23 -15.58
CA LYS A 113 -9.94 -5.80 -16.86
C LYS A 113 -10.74 -6.42 -18.01
N SER A 114 -11.83 -5.78 -18.37
CA SER A 114 -12.45 -5.86 -19.70
C SER A 114 -13.23 -4.58 -19.92
#